data_AF-A0A2E1ANU3-F1
#
_entry.id   AF-A0A2E1ANU3-F1
#
_cell.length_a   1.000
_cell.length_b   1.000
_cell.length_c   1.000
_cell.angle_alpha   90.00
_cell.angle_beta   90.00
_cell.angle_gamma   90.00
#
_symmetry.space_group_name_H-M   'P 1'
#
loop_
_entity.id
_entity.type
_entity.pdbx_description
1 polymer ?
#
loop_
_entity_poly.entity_id
_entity_poly.type
_entity_poly.pdbx_seq_one_letter_code
_entity_poly.pdbx_strand_id
1 'polypeptide(L)'
;MNKFNTILGAVIILVFAACEGPQGPPGYDGVDGLDGQDGIQGQVVEVEGVNFGYDAGANLFSTLITFSDITDFEVFESDAILVYRHDGLIDLTDGSTADAWTQIPQNYFLDEGTIQYVFAHTFVDLEIFIDGDFNLSNLSTDFTDNQLFRIVFVPSEYAKSPDFDASNIEHVMSTLNIGEEQITKLDIN
;
A
#
# COMPACT_ATOMS: atom_id res chain seq x y z
N MET A 1 -24.76 -86.83 -22.37
CA MET A 1 -24.26 -85.64 -21.63
C MET A 1 -24.94 -84.40 -22.20
N ASN A 2 -25.04 -83.30 -21.45
CA ASN A 2 -25.24 -81.91 -21.90
C ASN A 2 -26.40 -81.12 -21.26
N LYS A 3 -27.31 -81.71 -20.47
CA LYS A 3 -28.37 -80.93 -19.78
C LYS A 3 -27.91 -80.29 -18.45
N PHE A 4 -26.87 -80.84 -17.81
CA PHE A 4 -26.34 -80.34 -16.55
C PHE A 4 -25.48 -79.07 -16.74
N ASN A 5 -24.72 -78.98 -17.84
CA ASN A 5 -23.92 -77.80 -18.17
C ASN A 5 -24.77 -76.57 -18.50
N THR A 6 -25.98 -76.76 -19.03
CA THR A 6 -26.90 -75.64 -19.33
C THR A 6 -27.49 -75.01 -18.07
N ILE A 7 -27.76 -75.83 -17.04
CA ILE A 7 -28.29 -75.34 -15.76
C ILE A 7 -27.17 -74.63 -14.96
N LEU A 8 -25.95 -75.16 -14.99
CA LEU A 8 -24.80 -74.53 -14.32
C LEU A 8 -24.41 -73.19 -14.97
N GLY A 9 -24.54 -73.06 -16.29
CA GLY A 9 -24.30 -71.80 -17.01
C GLY A 9 -25.35 -70.72 -16.72
N ALA A 10 -26.62 -71.09 -16.53
CA ALA A 10 -27.70 -70.15 -16.23
C ALA A 10 -27.62 -69.57 -14.81
N VAL A 11 -27.11 -70.34 -13.84
CA VAL A 11 -26.95 -69.89 -12.44
C VAL A 11 -25.78 -68.90 -12.29
N ILE A 12 -24.73 -69.02 -13.10
CA ILE A 12 -23.55 -68.12 -13.05
C ILE A 12 -23.87 -66.70 -13.54
N ILE A 13 -24.80 -66.54 -14.48
CA ILE A 13 -25.19 -65.21 -15.02
C ILE A 13 -26.02 -64.40 -14.00
N LEU A 14 -26.77 -65.07 -13.11
CA LEU A 14 -27.63 -64.41 -12.12
C LEU A 14 -26.85 -63.81 -10.94
N VAL A 15 -25.62 -64.28 -10.66
CA VAL A 15 -24.83 -63.80 -9.51
C VAL A 15 -24.12 -62.46 -9.80
N PHE A 16 -23.80 -62.16 -11.06
CA PHE A 16 -23.12 -60.90 -11.41
C PHE A 16 -24.07 -59.71 -11.58
N ALA A 17 -25.38 -59.93 -11.69
CA ALA A 17 -26.38 -58.86 -11.80
C ALA A 17 -26.74 -58.21 -10.43
N ALA A 18 -26.20 -58.72 -9.31
CA ALA A 18 -26.55 -58.26 -7.97
C ALA A 18 -25.56 -57.24 -7.36
N CYS A 19 -24.50 -56.86 -8.08
CA CYS A 19 -23.46 -55.95 -7.57
C CYS A 19 -23.60 -54.49 -8.04
N GLU A 20 -24.60 -54.15 -8.84
CA GLU A 20 -24.90 -52.75 -9.14
C GLU A 20 -25.91 -52.22 -8.11
N GLY A 21 -25.38 -51.66 -7.02
CA GLY A 21 -26.18 -50.87 -6.10
C GLY A 21 -26.68 -49.60 -6.81
N PRO A 22 -27.82 -49.02 -6.38
CA PRO A 22 -28.29 -47.76 -6.94
C PRO A 22 -27.20 -46.70 -6.81
N GLN A 23 -27.00 -45.93 -7.89
CA GLN A 23 -26.11 -44.78 -7.88
C GLN A 23 -26.48 -43.89 -6.69
N GLY A 24 -25.48 -43.48 -5.90
CA GLY A 24 -25.70 -42.58 -4.77
C GLY A 24 -26.35 -41.28 -5.24
N PRO A 25 -27.08 -40.58 -4.34
CA PRO A 25 -27.63 -39.27 -4.69
C PRO A 25 -26.52 -38.33 -5.17
N PRO A 26 -26.80 -37.41 -6.11
CA PRO A 26 -25.89 -36.34 -6.46
C PRO A 26 -25.36 -35.65 -5.19
N GLY A 27 -24.06 -35.30 -5.18
CA GLY A 27 -23.50 -34.50 -4.10
C GLY A 27 -24.27 -33.18 -3.98
N TYR A 28 -24.35 -32.64 -2.77
CA TYR A 28 -24.90 -31.29 -2.57
C TYR A 28 -24.07 -30.29 -3.37
N ASP A 29 -24.75 -29.34 -4.01
CA ASP A 29 -24.07 -28.19 -4.63
C ASP A 29 -23.25 -27.47 -3.54
N GLY A 30 -22.03 -27.07 -3.89
CA GLY A 30 -21.21 -26.24 -3.02
C GLY A 30 -21.95 -24.94 -2.72
N VAL A 31 -21.85 -24.46 -1.48
CA VAL A 31 -22.34 -23.12 -1.15
C VAL A 31 -21.46 -22.13 -1.92
N ASP A 32 -22.07 -21.19 -2.65
CA ASP A 32 -21.34 -20.07 -3.22
C ASP A 32 -20.56 -19.39 -2.09
N GLY A 33 -19.26 -19.14 -2.33
CA GLY A 33 -18.44 -18.41 -1.37
C GLY A 33 -19.06 -17.04 -1.12
N LEU A 34 -19.01 -16.56 0.13
CA LEU A 34 -19.31 -15.16 0.39
C LEU A 34 -18.36 -14.31 -0.45
N ASP A 35 -18.90 -13.33 -1.17
CA ASP A 35 -18.10 -12.26 -1.75
C ASP A 35 -17.24 -11.68 -0.62
N GLY A 36 -15.91 -11.59 -0.84
CA GLY A 36 -15.00 -11.00 0.13
C GLY A 36 -15.43 -9.57 0.45
N GLN A 37 -15.15 -9.10 1.66
CA GLN A 37 -15.27 -7.66 1.92
C GLN A 37 -14.44 -6.92 0.87
N ASP A 38 -14.97 -5.81 0.36
CA ASP A 38 -14.21 -4.89 -0.49
C ASP A 38 -12.85 -4.67 0.20
N GLY A 39 -11.76 -5.04 -0.48
CA GLY A 39 -10.41 -4.98 0.08
C GLY A 39 -10.14 -3.57 0.62
N ILE A 40 -9.30 -3.48 1.65
CA ILE A 40 -8.89 -2.17 2.18
C ILE A 40 -8.23 -1.44 1.01
N GLN A 41 -8.90 -0.44 0.45
CA GLN A 41 -8.33 0.37 -0.63
C GLN A 41 -7.17 1.16 -0.04
N GLY A 42 -6.09 1.35 -0.81
CA GLY A 42 -5.01 2.22 -0.38
C GLY A 42 -5.52 3.62 -0.07
N GLN A 43 -4.81 4.32 0.81
CA GLN A 43 -5.21 5.65 1.29
C GLN A 43 -4.07 6.65 1.11
N VAL A 44 -4.41 7.90 0.81
CA VAL A 44 -3.44 9.01 0.72
C VAL A 44 -3.91 10.14 1.63
N VAL A 45 -2.99 10.59 2.49
CA VAL A 45 -3.18 11.75 3.34
C VAL A 45 -2.16 12.82 2.97
N GLU A 46 -2.63 14.04 2.75
CA GLU A 46 -1.84 15.24 2.52
C GLU A 46 -1.77 16.04 3.82
N VAL A 47 -0.55 16.24 4.32
CA VAL A 47 -0.28 16.96 5.57
C VAL A 47 0.44 18.25 5.23
N GLU A 48 -0.26 19.37 5.42
CA GLU A 48 0.24 20.72 5.21
C GLU A 48 0.69 21.34 6.55
N GLY A 49 1.63 22.29 6.50
CA GLY A 49 2.06 23.01 7.69
C GLY A 49 3.08 22.27 8.56
N VAL A 50 3.81 21.32 7.98
CA VAL A 50 4.77 20.53 8.74
C VAL A 50 6.03 21.35 9.04
N ASN A 51 6.29 21.56 10.33
CA ASN A 51 7.49 22.23 10.83
C ASN A 51 8.44 21.22 11.49
N PHE A 52 9.74 21.39 11.29
CA PHE A 52 10.77 20.52 11.85
C PHE A 52 11.43 21.15 13.08
N GLY A 53 11.66 20.34 14.12
CA GLY A 53 12.42 20.72 15.30
C GLY A 53 13.90 20.38 15.16
N TYR A 54 14.78 21.31 15.54
CA TYR A 54 16.23 21.07 15.54
C TYR A 54 16.69 20.34 16.82
N ASP A 55 17.35 19.19 16.65
CA ASP A 55 18.09 18.51 17.71
C ASP A 55 19.59 18.87 17.62
N ALA A 56 20.04 19.72 18.54
CA ALA A 56 21.44 20.13 18.61
C ALA A 56 22.42 19.02 19.03
N GLY A 57 21.95 17.97 19.71
CA GLY A 57 22.76 16.82 20.12
C GLY A 57 23.04 15.87 18.96
N ALA A 58 22.07 15.70 18.07
CA ALA A 58 22.18 14.88 16.87
C ALA A 58 22.56 15.67 15.60
N ASN A 59 22.49 17.01 15.64
CA ASN A 59 22.66 17.89 14.48
C ASN A 59 21.72 17.54 13.31
N LEU A 60 20.44 17.31 13.62
CA LEU A 60 19.40 16.99 12.64
C LEU A 60 18.14 17.80 12.92
N PHE A 61 17.30 17.92 11.90
CA PHE A 61 15.92 18.38 12.05
C PHE A 61 14.99 17.18 11.98
N SER A 62 13.99 17.08 12.85
CA SER A 62 12.97 16.03 12.72
C SER A 62 11.57 16.52 13.06
N THR A 63 10.59 15.77 12.59
CA THR A 63 9.18 15.93 12.92
C THR A 63 8.53 14.56 13.00
N LEU A 64 7.59 14.41 13.93
CA LEU A 64 6.88 13.15 14.18
C LEU A 64 5.39 13.36 13.87
N ILE A 65 4.86 12.51 13.00
CA ILE A 65 3.46 12.50 12.61
C ILE A 65 2.82 11.21 13.12
N THR A 66 1.93 11.32 14.10
CA THR A 66 1.17 10.17 14.61
C THR A 66 0.02 9.85 13.66
N PHE A 67 -0.11 8.60 13.23
CA PHE A 67 -1.16 8.23 12.27
C PHE A 67 -2.57 8.41 12.84
N SER A 68 -2.76 8.23 14.15
CA SER A 68 -4.05 8.48 14.81
C SER A 68 -4.53 9.93 14.71
N ASP A 69 -3.62 10.86 14.44
CA ASP A 69 -3.93 12.29 14.34
C ASP A 69 -4.31 12.67 12.89
N ILE A 70 -3.94 11.83 11.91
CA ILE A 70 -4.07 12.12 10.48
C ILE A 70 -4.89 11.11 9.68
N THR A 71 -5.34 10.02 10.29
CA THR A 71 -6.13 8.96 9.65
C THR A 71 -7.37 8.63 10.47
N ASP A 72 -8.44 8.16 9.79
CA ASP A 72 -9.64 7.61 10.41
C ASP A 72 -9.76 6.08 10.25
N PHE A 73 -8.68 5.44 9.80
CA PHE A 73 -8.56 4.00 9.59
C PHE A 73 -7.40 3.41 10.37
N GLU A 74 -7.40 2.08 10.52
CA GLU A 74 -6.32 1.36 11.18
C GLU A 74 -5.16 1.13 10.20
N VAL A 75 -3.95 1.49 10.62
CA VAL A 75 -2.70 1.21 9.89
C VAL A 75 -2.11 -0.08 10.43
N PHE A 76 -1.84 -1.04 9.55
CA PHE A 76 -1.29 -2.34 9.94
C PHE A 76 0.23 -2.40 9.76
N GLU A 77 0.89 -3.25 10.55
CA GLU A 77 2.32 -3.55 10.37
C GLU A 77 2.68 -4.10 8.98
N SER A 78 1.69 -4.67 8.28
CA SER A 78 1.87 -5.17 6.92
C SER A 78 1.83 -4.10 5.83
N ASP A 79 1.36 -2.90 6.16
CA ASP A 79 1.18 -1.84 5.18
C ASP A 79 2.53 -1.18 4.87
N ALA A 80 2.76 -0.90 3.60
CA ALA A 80 3.91 -0.10 3.19
C ALA A 80 3.54 1.38 3.25
N ILE A 81 4.45 2.19 3.76
CA ILE A 81 4.30 3.64 3.83
C ILE A 81 5.23 4.28 2.80
N LEU A 82 4.66 5.08 1.90
CA LEU A 82 5.41 5.92 0.97
C LEU A 82 5.21 7.38 1.33
N VAL A 83 6.28 8.16 1.29
CA VAL A 83 6.24 9.58 1.63
C VAL A 83 6.76 10.40 0.45
N TYR A 84 5.97 11.39 0.05
CA TYR A 84 6.31 12.33 -1.01
C TYR A 84 6.31 13.74 -0.45
N ARG A 85 7.29 14.54 -0.84
CA ARG A 85 7.37 15.97 -0.54
C ARG A 85 6.90 16.76 -1.76
N HIS A 86 6.16 17.84 -1.52
CA HIS A 86 5.84 18.81 -2.57
C HIS A 86 7.10 19.55 -3.02
N ASP A 87 7.36 19.53 -4.32
CA ASP A 87 8.55 20.12 -4.95
C ASP A 87 8.19 21.38 -5.78
N GLY A 88 6.98 21.91 -5.60
CA GLY A 88 6.49 23.11 -6.27
C GLY A 88 5.60 22.82 -7.48
N LEU A 89 5.41 23.83 -8.32
CA LEU A 89 4.57 23.76 -9.52
C LEU A 89 5.43 23.59 -10.78
N ILE A 90 4.97 22.72 -11.68
CA ILE A 90 5.54 22.54 -13.02
C ILE A 90 4.58 23.07 -14.09
N ASP A 91 5.13 23.74 -15.10
CA ASP A 91 4.37 24.18 -16.26
C ASP A 91 4.07 23.01 -17.20
N LEU A 92 2.81 22.86 -17.58
CA LEU A 92 2.35 21.87 -18.54
C LEU A 92 2.32 22.43 -19.96
N THR A 93 2.32 21.52 -20.94
CA THR A 93 2.35 21.88 -22.37
C THR A 93 1.12 22.65 -22.85
N ASP A 94 0.01 22.59 -22.12
CA ASP A 94 -1.23 23.31 -22.41
C ASP A 94 -1.31 24.70 -21.74
N GLY A 95 -0.25 25.11 -21.03
CA GLY A 95 -0.17 26.38 -20.32
C GLY A 95 -0.83 26.38 -18.94
N SER A 96 -1.28 25.23 -18.45
CA SER A 96 -1.65 25.03 -17.03
C SER A 96 -0.44 24.63 -16.18
N THR A 97 -0.62 24.52 -14.87
CA THR A 97 0.41 24.06 -13.93
C THR A 97 -0.06 22.81 -13.20
N ALA A 98 0.86 21.95 -12.79
CA ALA A 98 0.60 20.81 -11.90
C ALA A 98 1.56 20.81 -10.70
N ASP A 99 1.12 20.26 -9.57
CA ASP A 99 1.98 20.02 -8.42
C ASP A 99 2.99 18.90 -8.73
N ALA A 100 4.25 19.16 -8.42
CA ALA A 100 5.31 18.17 -8.50
C ALA A 100 5.52 17.54 -7.13
N TRP A 101 5.62 16.21 -7.11
CA TRP A 101 5.84 15.42 -5.91
C TRP A 101 7.09 14.56 -6.06
N THR A 102 7.96 14.60 -5.07
CA THR A 102 9.20 13.81 -5.07
C THR A 102 9.18 12.83 -3.90
N GLN A 103 9.44 11.55 -4.18
CA GLN A 103 9.46 10.52 -3.16
C GLN A 103 10.70 10.65 -2.28
N ILE A 104 10.55 10.58 -0.96
CA ILE A 104 11.66 10.54 -0.01
C ILE A 104 12.25 9.12 0.04
N PRO A 105 13.59 8.94 0.06
CA PRO A 105 14.62 9.96 0.34
C PRO A 105 15.03 10.85 -0.84
N GLN A 106 15.39 12.10 -0.53
CA GLN A 106 15.86 13.11 -1.50
C GLN A 106 17.08 13.85 -0.98
N ASN A 107 18.03 14.16 -1.87
CA ASN A 107 19.25 14.92 -1.54
C ASN A 107 19.19 16.31 -2.16
N TYR A 108 19.65 17.32 -1.40
CA TYR A 108 19.79 18.69 -1.87
C TYR A 108 21.22 19.17 -1.67
N PHE A 109 21.80 19.74 -2.72
CA PHE A 109 23.16 20.28 -2.71
C PHE A 109 23.09 21.79 -2.50
N LEU A 110 23.59 22.25 -1.37
CA LEU A 110 23.63 23.65 -0.95
C LEU A 110 25.07 24.17 -1.04
N ASP A 111 25.25 25.47 -0.83
CA ASP A 111 26.60 26.07 -0.80
C ASP A 111 27.40 25.61 0.43
N GLU A 112 26.72 25.32 1.54
CA GLU A 112 27.32 24.88 2.80
C GLU A 112 27.67 23.38 2.83
N GLY A 113 26.98 22.57 2.03
CA GLY A 113 27.06 21.12 2.07
C GLY A 113 25.84 20.44 1.45
N THR A 114 25.63 19.18 1.80
CA THR A 114 24.48 18.38 1.33
C THR A 114 23.54 18.12 2.49
N ILE A 115 22.24 18.26 2.24
CA ILE A 115 21.20 17.75 3.14
C ILE A 115 20.45 16.60 2.47
N GLN A 116 19.86 15.75 3.29
CA GLN A 116 19.01 14.66 2.84
C GLN A 116 17.72 14.65 3.66
N TYR A 117 16.57 14.62 2.98
CA TYR A 117 15.31 14.20 3.60
C TYR A 117 15.25 12.68 3.61
N VAL A 118 14.90 12.13 4.76
CA VAL A 118 14.75 10.71 5.02
C VAL A 118 13.56 10.51 5.96
N PHE A 119 13.01 9.30 5.96
CA PHE A 119 11.94 8.96 6.90
C PHE A 119 12.12 7.56 7.47
N ALA A 120 11.54 7.35 8.64
CA ALA A 120 11.33 6.06 9.26
C ALA A 120 9.88 5.99 9.74
N HIS A 121 9.27 4.81 9.73
CA HIS A 121 7.89 4.67 10.20
C HIS A 121 7.70 3.39 11.01
N THR A 122 6.66 3.39 11.82
CA THR A 122 6.07 2.21 12.43
C THR A 122 4.65 2.03 11.88
N PHE A 123 3.82 1.22 12.55
CA PHE A 123 2.38 1.19 12.29
C PHE A 123 1.62 2.27 13.08
N VAL A 124 2.32 3.03 13.94
CA VAL A 124 1.73 4.06 14.81
C VAL A 124 2.06 5.47 14.32
N ASP A 125 3.26 5.67 13.80
CA ASP A 125 3.80 6.98 13.47
C ASP A 125 4.80 6.95 12.32
N LEU A 126 5.06 8.16 11.80
CA LEU A 126 6.07 8.47 10.79
C LEU A 126 6.98 9.57 11.34
N GLU A 127 8.28 9.32 11.36
CA GLU A 127 9.29 10.33 11.61
C GLU A 127 9.95 10.73 10.28
N ILE A 128 9.92 12.01 9.96
CA ILE A 128 10.66 12.59 8.84
C ILE A 128 11.81 13.39 9.45
N PHE A 129 13.01 13.21 8.92
CA PHE A 129 14.19 13.93 9.39
C PHE A 129 15.06 14.43 8.25
N ILE A 130 15.75 15.53 8.51
CA ILE A 130 16.73 16.16 7.63
C ILE A 130 18.09 15.98 8.29
N ASP A 131 18.94 15.22 7.63
CA ASP A 131 20.34 15.02 8.00
C ASP A 131 21.25 15.74 7.01
N GLY A 132 22.50 16.00 7.38
CA GLY A 132 23.44 16.69 6.51
C GLY A 132 24.89 16.64 6.98
N ASP A 133 25.81 17.02 6.08
CA ASP A 133 27.25 16.93 6.30
C ASP A 133 27.88 18.23 6.87
N PHE A 134 27.04 19.16 7.34
CA PHE A 134 27.44 20.43 7.96
C PHE A 134 26.57 20.75 9.19
N ASN A 135 26.87 21.85 9.89
CA ASN A 135 26.07 22.28 11.04
C ASN A 135 24.71 22.81 10.58
N LEU A 136 23.64 22.08 10.89
CA LEU A 136 22.29 22.40 10.42
C LEU A 136 21.64 23.53 11.23
N SER A 137 22.23 24.03 12.31
CA SER A 137 21.60 25.07 13.15
C SER A 137 21.17 26.35 12.39
N ASN A 138 21.71 26.58 11.20
CA ASN A 138 21.39 27.72 10.33
C ASN A 138 20.76 27.29 8.99
N LEU A 139 20.24 26.07 8.88
CA LEU A 139 19.55 25.60 7.68
C LEU A 139 18.38 26.55 7.35
N SER A 140 18.17 26.84 6.06
CA SER A 140 17.09 27.74 5.64
C SER A 140 15.74 27.20 6.09
N THR A 141 14.87 28.09 6.54
CA THR A 141 13.48 27.78 6.88
C THR A 141 12.68 27.27 5.69
N ASP A 142 13.15 27.52 4.45
CA ASP A 142 12.55 26.96 3.24
C ASP A 142 12.56 25.42 3.22
N PHE A 143 13.47 24.80 3.99
CA PHE A 143 13.55 23.35 4.15
C PHE A 143 12.82 22.85 5.41
N THR A 144 12.67 23.69 6.45
CA THR A 144 12.22 23.22 7.78
C THR A 144 10.81 23.64 8.14
N ASP A 145 10.28 24.70 7.54
CA ASP A 145 9.04 25.33 7.99
C ASP A 145 7.96 25.21 6.92
N ASN A 146 6.71 25.01 7.35
CA ASN A 146 5.54 24.96 6.48
C ASN A 146 5.68 24.02 5.27
N GLN A 147 6.25 22.83 5.50
CA GLN A 147 6.44 21.82 4.48
C GLN A 147 5.14 21.07 4.20
N LEU A 148 5.02 20.53 2.98
CA LEU A 148 3.84 19.82 2.49
C LEU A 148 4.22 18.40 2.06
N PHE A 149 3.52 17.40 2.61
CA PHE A 149 3.79 15.99 2.33
C PHE A 149 2.53 15.22 1.95
N ARG A 150 2.68 14.22 1.08
CA ARG A 150 1.69 13.15 0.85
C ARG A 150 2.22 11.85 1.43
N ILE A 151 1.44 11.24 2.31
CA ILE A 151 1.70 9.95 2.94
C ILE A 151 0.73 8.94 2.34
N VAL A 152 1.28 7.92 1.69
CA VAL A 152 0.51 6.87 1.04
C VAL A 152 0.61 5.58 1.84
N PHE A 153 -0.55 5.08 2.28
CA PHE A 153 -0.72 3.82 2.97
C PHE A 153 -1.08 2.75 1.94
N VAL A 154 -0.14 1.85 1.68
CA VAL A 154 -0.26 0.79 0.67
C VAL A 154 -0.51 -0.54 1.36
N PRO A 155 -1.73 -1.10 1.29
CA PRO A 155 -2.02 -2.39 1.87
C PRO A 155 -1.21 -3.51 1.21
N SER A 156 -0.80 -4.49 2.01
CA SER A 156 0.12 -5.56 1.56
C SER A 156 -0.38 -6.40 0.38
N GLU A 157 -1.69 -6.39 0.09
CA GLU A 157 -2.30 -7.05 -1.06
C GLU A 157 -1.95 -6.37 -2.40
N TYR A 158 -1.72 -5.06 -2.40
CA TYR A 158 -1.32 -4.28 -3.58
C TYR A 158 0.20 -4.29 -3.81
N ALA A 159 0.99 -4.40 -2.74
CA ALA A 159 2.45 -4.40 -2.78
C ALA A 159 3.07 -5.63 -3.51
N LYS A 160 2.24 -6.61 -3.93
CA LYS A 160 2.68 -7.82 -4.65
C LYS A 160 2.60 -7.69 -6.17
N SER A 161 2.12 -6.56 -6.69
CA SER A 161 2.03 -6.37 -8.14
C SER A 161 3.42 -6.16 -8.75
N PRO A 162 3.85 -6.98 -9.74
CA PRO A 162 5.16 -6.83 -10.38
C PRO A 162 5.32 -5.51 -11.16
N ASP A 163 4.22 -4.82 -11.44
CA ASP A 163 4.19 -3.54 -12.15
C ASP A 163 4.06 -2.34 -11.18
N PHE A 164 4.17 -2.53 -9.86
CA PHE A 164 4.05 -1.44 -8.89
C PHE A 164 5.30 -0.54 -8.87
N ASP A 165 5.22 0.61 -9.55
CA ASP A 165 6.20 1.68 -9.45
C ASP A 165 5.86 2.63 -8.29
N ALA A 166 6.63 2.55 -7.22
CA ALA A 166 6.49 3.41 -6.05
C ALA A 166 7.16 4.79 -6.21
N SER A 167 7.94 5.02 -7.28
CA SER A 167 8.69 6.29 -7.43
C SER A 167 7.83 7.46 -7.91
N ASN A 168 6.68 7.17 -8.50
CA ASN A 168 5.74 8.14 -9.04
C ASN A 168 4.38 8.03 -8.33
N ILE A 169 3.95 9.10 -7.67
CA ILE A 169 2.73 9.07 -6.85
C ILE A 169 1.46 8.89 -7.69
N GLU A 170 1.42 9.43 -8.91
CA GLU A 170 0.27 9.27 -9.79
C GLU A 170 0.07 7.80 -10.17
N HIS A 171 1.17 7.05 -10.38
CA HIS A 171 1.15 5.62 -10.65
C HIS A 171 0.71 4.82 -9.42
N VAL A 172 1.18 5.19 -8.23
CA VAL A 172 0.73 4.58 -6.96
C VAL A 172 -0.76 4.80 -6.77
N MET A 173 -1.23 6.04 -6.86
CA MET A 173 -2.65 6.39 -6.73
C MET A 173 -3.51 5.66 -7.76
N SER A 174 -3.07 5.61 -9.02
CA SER A 174 -3.77 4.87 -10.07
C SER A 174 -3.85 3.37 -9.77
N THR A 175 -2.81 2.76 -9.19
CA THR A 175 -2.82 1.34 -8.82
C THR A 175 -3.79 1.06 -7.67
N LEU A 176 -3.91 2.01 -6.76
CA LEU A 176 -4.80 1.93 -5.60
C LEU A 176 -6.24 2.40 -5.91
N ASN A 177 -6.52 2.85 -7.13
CA ASN A 177 -7.79 3.45 -7.56
C ASN A 177 -8.20 4.69 -6.73
N ILE A 178 -7.23 5.56 -6.44
CA ILE A 178 -7.44 6.80 -5.67
C ILE A 178 -7.39 8.00 -6.63
N GLY A 179 -8.46 8.80 -6.66
CA GLY A 179 -8.50 10.11 -7.31
C GLY A 179 -8.02 11.24 -6.39
N GLU A 180 -7.65 12.39 -6.95
CA GLU A 180 -7.21 13.59 -6.20
C GLU A 180 -8.27 14.08 -5.20
N GLU A 181 -9.55 13.95 -5.55
CA GLU A 181 -10.68 14.30 -4.68
C GLU A 181 -10.84 13.39 -3.47
N GLN A 182 -10.19 12.23 -3.45
CA GLN A 182 -10.20 11.27 -2.34
C GLN A 182 -9.03 11.49 -1.38
N ILE A 183 -8.09 12.39 -1.70
CA ILE A 183 -6.98 12.73 -0.81
C ILE A 183 -7.52 13.51 0.39
N THR A 184 -7.23 13.00 1.58
CA THR A 184 -7.56 13.68 2.84
C THR A 184 -6.52 14.77 3.09
N LYS A 185 -6.95 16.04 3.17
CA LYS A 185 -6.07 17.19 3.39
C LYS A 185 -6.18 17.68 4.83
N LEU A 186 -5.04 17.85 5.49
CA LEU A 186 -4.95 18.25 6.88
C LEU A 186 -3.96 19.40 7.03
N ASP A 187 -4.36 20.45 7.73
CA ASP A 187 -3.48 21.56 8.15
C ASP A 187 -3.18 21.38 9.64
N ILE A 188 -1.89 21.27 9.98
CA ILE A 188 -1.43 21.04 11.36
C ILE A 188 -0.81 22.29 12.02
N ASN A 189 -0.97 23.47 11.41
CA ASN A 189 -0.53 24.76 11.98
C ASN A 189 -1.57 25.47 12.86
#